data_AF-V8NDT9-F1
#
_entry.id   AF-V8NDT9-F1
#
_cell.length_a   1.000
_cell.length_b   1.000
_cell.length_c   1.000
_cell.angle_alpha   90.00
_cell.angle_beta   90.00
_cell.angle_gamma   90.00
#
_symmetry.space_group_name_H-M   'P 1'
#
loop_
_entity.id
_entity.type
_entity.pdbx_description
1 polymer ?
#
loop_
_entity_poly.entity_id
_entity_poly.type
_entity_poly.pdbx_seq_one_letter_code
_entity_poly.pdbx_strand_id
1 'polypeptide(L)'
;KWHLGLNCNSSHDFCHHPLNHGFDHFYGIPVNNIRDCRPGDGSVFIKGIKMHIPSTLQITGISLITLEVIHYIGFFKIPHRMVGYFFLLVVTLMAIIFLFFNNFRQLNCFLMRNYTITQQPWIYENLTQRFTEDAKHFIRRNIDKPFLLFLSYPQVHTALYASLAFRGKSKHGLYGDAILQVLDQWNLSKHTLVYFTSDQGAHLEEISDNGEVHGGHNGIFKGGKSTNWEGGIRVPGLLYWPGVLDPGKHIYDPTSNMDIFPTIIKLAGASLPNDRIIDGHDLMPLLQGNALQSEHEFLFHYCNAYLNAVRWHPRNSNLKYLREELRTLDMEKLLL
;
A
#
# COMPACT_ATOMS: atom_id res chain seq x y z
N LYS A 1 -8.96 3.61 -2.05
CA LYS A 1 -7.68 4.28 -1.71
C LYS A 1 -7.05 4.73 -3.02
N TRP A 2 -6.53 5.95 -3.08
CA TRP A 2 -5.84 6.45 -4.28
C TRP A 2 -4.33 6.39 -4.12
N HIS A 3 -3.76 7.18 -3.20
CA HIS A 3 -2.34 7.17 -2.84
C HIS A 3 -1.37 7.51 -3.98
N LEU A 4 -1.81 8.36 -4.93
CA LEU A 4 -0.99 8.83 -6.07
C LEU A 4 -1.01 10.36 -6.21
N GLY A 5 -1.12 11.08 -5.09
CA GLY A 5 -1.19 12.54 -5.04
C GLY A 5 -2.61 13.10 -5.13
N LEU A 6 -2.73 14.43 -5.03
CA LEU A 6 -4.02 15.14 -5.12
C LEU A 6 -3.89 16.41 -5.97
N ASN A 7 -3.04 17.33 -5.53
CA ASN A 7 -2.83 18.67 -6.11
C ASN A 7 -1.37 18.86 -6.56
N CYS A 8 -1.10 19.90 -7.35
CA CYS A 8 0.25 20.27 -7.82
C CYS A 8 0.68 21.63 -7.26
N ASN A 9 0.12 22.70 -7.82
CA ASN A 9 0.50 24.09 -7.59
C ASN A 9 -0.49 24.82 -6.67
N SER A 10 -1.75 24.40 -6.65
CA SER A 10 -2.80 25.02 -5.83
C SER A 10 -3.72 23.98 -5.20
N SER A 11 -4.38 24.32 -4.10
CA SER A 11 -5.32 23.42 -3.40
C SER A 11 -6.58 23.05 -4.20
N HIS A 12 -6.77 23.63 -5.39
CA HIS A 12 -7.97 23.43 -6.21
C HIS A 12 -7.66 22.93 -7.64
N ASP A 13 -6.40 22.70 -8.00
CA ASP A 13 -6.04 22.26 -9.36
C ASP A 13 -6.29 20.76 -9.61
N PHE A 14 -6.29 19.96 -8.55
CA PHE A 14 -6.54 18.52 -8.55
C PHE A 14 -5.75 17.73 -9.60
N CYS A 15 -4.55 18.17 -10.00
CA CYS A 15 -3.81 17.60 -11.13
C CYS A 15 -3.55 16.08 -11.03
N HIS A 16 -3.52 15.54 -9.80
CA HIS A 16 -3.29 14.13 -9.50
C HIS A 16 -4.53 13.43 -8.94
N HIS A 17 -5.68 14.10 -8.91
CA HIS A 17 -6.94 13.53 -8.43
C HIS A 17 -7.46 12.46 -9.41
N PRO A 18 -8.10 11.36 -8.94
CA PRO A 18 -8.61 10.29 -9.81
C PRO A 18 -9.46 10.76 -11.00
N LEU A 19 -10.27 11.81 -10.81
CA LEU A 19 -11.08 12.41 -11.88
C LEU A 19 -10.28 13.02 -13.04
N ASN A 20 -9.00 13.35 -12.82
CA ASN A 20 -8.08 13.79 -13.86
C ASN A 20 -7.20 12.65 -14.41
N HIS A 21 -7.48 11.40 -14.00
CA HIS A 21 -6.75 10.17 -14.37
C HIS A 21 -7.71 9.07 -14.86
N GLY A 22 -8.79 9.46 -15.55
CA GLY A 22 -9.67 8.54 -16.27
C GLY A 22 -10.88 8.00 -15.49
N PHE A 23 -11.09 8.41 -14.23
CA PHE A 23 -12.27 8.02 -13.46
C PHE A 23 -13.39 9.07 -13.54
N ASP A 24 -14.60 8.69 -13.96
CA ASP A 24 -15.76 9.60 -13.94
C ASP A 24 -16.31 9.86 -12.53
N HIS A 25 -16.01 8.96 -11.59
CA HIS A 25 -16.48 9.03 -10.21
C HIS A 25 -15.41 8.57 -9.23
N PHE A 26 -15.30 9.29 -8.11
CA PHE A 26 -14.45 8.90 -6.99
C PHE A 26 -15.22 8.98 -5.68
N TYR A 27 -15.14 7.91 -4.88
CA TYR A 27 -15.52 7.89 -3.49
C TYR A 27 -14.47 7.13 -2.71
N GLY A 28 -13.70 7.82 -1.87
CA GLY A 28 -12.49 7.22 -1.33
C GLY A 28 -11.61 8.17 -0.55
N ILE A 29 -10.46 7.63 -0.15
CA ILE A 29 -9.39 8.37 0.53
C ILE A 29 -8.29 8.70 -0.48
N PRO A 30 -7.80 9.96 -0.53
CA PRO A 30 -6.76 10.36 -1.48
C PRO A 30 -5.37 9.85 -1.08
N VAL A 31 -5.11 9.71 0.21
CA VAL A 31 -3.85 9.17 0.75
C VAL A 31 -4.04 7.69 1.11
N ASN A 32 -3.54 7.24 2.25
CA ASN A 32 -3.58 5.87 2.73
C ASN A 32 -4.13 5.84 4.16
N ASN A 33 -4.69 4.70 4.57
CA ASN A 33 -4.98 4.45 5.97
C ASN A 33 -3.65 4.23 6.70
N ILE A 34 -3.40 4.91 7.82
CA ILE A 34 -2.22 4.70 8.67
C ILE A 34 -2.64 4.74 10.15
N ARG A 35 -1.77 4.27 11.07
CA ARG A 35 -2.08 4.25 12.51
C ARG A 35 -2.52 5.61 13.04
N ASP A 36 -1.85 6.68 12.62
CA ASP A 36 -2.12 8.06 13.03
C ASP A 36 -3.52 8.57 12.63
N CYS A 37 -4.24 7.88 11.74
CA CYS A 37 -5.62 8.20 11.41
C CYS A 37 -6.64 7.69 12.44
N ARG A 38 -6.27 6.69 13.26
CA ARG A 38 -7.13 6.11 14.28
C ARG A 38 -6.56 6.34 15.69
N PRO A 39 -7.25 7.11 16.55
CA PRO A 39 -6.82 7.28 17.94
C PRO A 39 -6.70 5.93 18.66
N GLY A 40 -5.60 5.74 19.39
CA GLY A 40 -5.33 4.53 20.17
C GLY A 40 -4.53 3.44 19.44
N ASP A 41 -4.39 3.52 18.11
CA ASP A 41 -3.69 2.50 17.32
C ASP A 41 -2.18 2.76 17.20
N GLY A 42 -1.64 3.73 17.93
CA GLY A 42 -0.23 4.13 17.88
C GLY A 42 0.09 5.10 16.74
N SER A 43 1.38 5.28 16.44
CA SER A 43 1.86 6.22 15.42
C SER A 43 2.99 5.63 14.59
N VAL A 44 2.87 5.78 13.27
CA VAL A 44 3.93 5.40 12.32
C VAL A 44 5.13 6.34 12.49
N PHE A 45 4.89 7.62 12.73
CA PHE A 45 5.95 8.63 12.91
C PHE A 45 6.72 8.43 14.21
N ILE A 46 6.03 8.16 15.32
CA ILE A 46 6.69 7.95 16.61
C ILE A 46 7.58 6.70 16.55
N LYS A 47 7.17 5.63 15.87
CA LYS A 47 8.02 4.43 15.71
C LYS A 47 9.34 4.77 15.00
N GLY A 48 9.31 5.62 13.97
CA GLY A 48 10.51 6.13 13.31
C GLY A 48 11.37 7.01 14.21
N ILE A 49 10.75 7.94 14.96
CA ILE A 49 11.49 8.85 15.86
C ILE A 49 12.10 8.10 17.05
N LYS A 50 11.37 7.13 17.64
CA LYS A 50 11.81 6.31 18.79
C LYS A 50 13.18 5.66 18.56
N MET A 51 13.50 5.28 17.31
CA MET A 51 14.80 4.71 16.96
C MET A 51 15.97 5.68 17.22
N HIS A 52 15.75 6.98 17.11
CA HIS A 52 16.79 8.00 17.26
C HIS A 52 16.82 8.67 18.64
N ILE A 53 15.70 8.64 19.39
CA ILE A 53 15.58 9.31 20.70
C ILE A 53 16.69 8.95 21.69
N PRO A 54 17.04 7.66 21.93
CA PRO A 54 18.04 7.31 22.95
C PRO A 54 19.42 7.93 22.65
N SER A 55 19.87 7.83 21.40
CA SER A 55 21.16 8.37 20.97
C SER A 55 21.17 9.90 21.04
N THR A 56 20.09 10.56 20.62
CA THR A 56 19.98 12.02 20.69
C THR A 56 19.96 12.51 22.14
N LEU A 57 19.23 11.84 23.04
CA LEU A 57 19.21 12.18 24.47
C LEU A 57 20.58 11.98 25.12
N GLN A 58 21.28 10.89 24.82
CA GLN A 58 22.63 10.64 25.31
C GLN A 58 23.63 11.70 24.84
N ILE A 59 23.64 12.02 23.55
CA ILE A 59 24.53 13.04 22.97
C ILE A 59 24.23 14.41 23.58
N THR A 60 22.95 14.76 23.70
CA THR A 60 22.53 16.05 24.29
C THR A 60 22.94 16.11 25.77
N GLY A 61 22.70 15.04 26.53
CA GLY A 61 23.06 14.95 27.95
C GLY A 61 24.57 15.06 28.17
N ILE A 62 25.37 14.31 27.41
CA ILE A 62 26.84 14.39 27.47
C ILE A 62 27.30 15.81 27.13
N SER A 63 26.76 16.40 26.06
CA SER A 63 27.13 17.74 25.62
C SER A 63 26.80 18.80 26.68
N LEU A 64 25.63 18.72 27.33
CA LEU A 64 25.24 19.65 28.40
C LEU A 64 26.13 19.48 29.64
N ILE A 65 26.43 18.26 30.06
CA ILE A 65 27.34 17.98 31.19
C ILE A 65 28.74 18.50 30.87
N THR A 66 29.27 18.24 29.67
CA THR A 66 30.58 18.75 29.25
C THR A 66 30.61 20.28 29.24
N LEU A 67 29.55 20.93 28.74
CA LEU A 67 29.44 22.39 28.74
C LEU A 67 29.41 22.97 30.16
N GLU A 68 28.70 22.34 31.10
CA GLU A 68 28.71 22.77 32.51
C GLU A 68 30.10 22.60 33.15
N VAL A 69 30.78 21.48 32.90
CA VAL A 69 32.13 21.23 33.43
C VAL A 69 33.14 22.26 32.90
N ILE A 70 33.12 22.55 31.60
CA ILE A 70 33.98 23.57 30.97
C ILE A 70 33.67 24.96 31.53
N HIS A 71 32.39 25.26 31.78
CA HIS A 71 31.98 26.51 32.40
C HIS A 71 32.48 26.64 33.83
N TYR A 72 32.33 25.57 34.63
CA TYR A 72 32.75 25.52 36.04
C TYR A 72 34.27 25.65 36.21
N ILE A 73 35.06 25.01 35.34
CA ILE A 73 36.55 25.08 35.36
C ILE A 73 37.05 26.46 34.87
N GLY A 74 36.16 27.34 34.39
CA GLY A 74 36.49 28.71 33.98
C GLY A 74 37.17 28.79 32.61
N PHE A 75 37.19 27.70 31.85
CA PHE A 75 37.81 27.64 30.52
C PHE A 75 36.98 28.40 29.47
N PHE A 76 35.64 28.45 29.63
CA PHE A 76 34.74 29.18 28.74
C PHE A 76 33.53 29.75 29.49
N LYS A 77 33.20 31.04 29.29
CA LYS A 77 32.00 31.65 29.88
C LYS A 77 30.83 31.55 28.90
N ILE A 78 29.77 30.85 29.29
CA ILE A 78 28.54 30.76 28.50
C ILE A 78 27.69 32.01 28.78
N PRO A 79 27.41 32.86 27.78
CA PRO A 79 26.57 34.03 28.01
C PRO A 79 25.11 33.60 28.21
N HIS A 80 24.41 34.17 29.20
CA HIS A 80 23.01 33.84 29.52
C HIS A 80 22.06 33.95 28.32
N ARG A 81 22.36 34.81 27.34
CA ARG A 81 21.59 34.92 26.09
C ARG A 81 21.58 33.63 25.28
N MET A 82 22.69 32.88 25.26
CA MET A 82 22.78 31.60 24.55
C MET A 82 21.89 30.52 25.16
N VAL A 83 21.76 30.51 26.49
CA VAL A 83 20.82 29.64 27.20
C VAL A 83 19.38 30.00 26.83
N GLY A 84 19.06 31.29 26.75
CA GLY A 84 17.76 31.77 26.28
C GLY A 84 17.42 31.32 24.85
N TYR A 85 18.38 31.44 23.92
CA TYR A 85 18.19 30.98 22.54
C TYR A 85 18.02 29.46 22.44
N PHE A 86 18.79 28.69 23.20
CA PHE A 86 18.64 27.23 23.26
C PHE A 86 17.26 26.82 23.79
N PHE A 87 16.80 27.45 24.87
CA PHE A 87 15.46 27.20 25.40
C PHE A 87 14.36 27.53 24.39
N LEU A 88 14.47 28.69 23.72
CA LEU A 88 13.52 29.08 22.67
C LEU A 88 13.48 28.07 21.52
N LEU A 89 14.64 27.57 21.09
CA LEU A 89 14.75 26.54 20.05
C LEU A 89 14.02 25.24 20.48
N VAL A 90 14.27 24.76 21.70
CA VAL A 90 13.64 23.54 22.24
C VAL A 90 12.11 23.70 22.31
N VAL A 91 11.63 24.83 22.86
CA VAL A 91 10.19 25.11 22.96
C VAL A 91 9.55 25.20 21.57
N THR A 92 10.22 25.85 20.62
CA THR A 92 9.73 25.96 19.24
C THR A 92 9.64 24.59 18.57
N LEU A 93 10.67 23.74 18.73
CA LEU A 93 10.68 22.39 18.18
C LEU A 93 9.56 21.53 18.80
N MET A 94 9.38 21.59 20.13
CA MET A 94 8.29 20.90 20.81
C MET A 94 6.92 21.38 20.32
N ALA A 95 6.75 22.69 20.13
CA ALA A 95 5.51 23.25 19.60
C ALA A 95 5.23 22.76 18.17
N ILE A 96 6.24 22.71 17.29
CA ILE A 96 6.10 22.18 15.92
C ILE A 96 5.67 20.71 15.95
N ILE A 97 6.33 19.87 16.77
CA ILE A 97 5.99 18.45 16.91
C ILE A 97 4.56 18.29 17.44
N PHE A 98 4.20 19.05 18.47
CA PHE A 98 2.85 19.03 19.04
C PHE A 98 1.80 19.44 18.00
N LEU A 99 2.04 20.53 17.26
CA LEU A 99 1.15 20.99 16.19
C LEU A 99 1.03 19.94 15.08
N PHE A 100 2.11 19.29 14.69
CA PHE A 100 2.08 18.21 13.70
C PHE A 100 1.16 17.09 14.15
N PHE A 101 1.38 16.49 15.32
CA PHE A 101 0.57 15.35 15.78
C PHE A 101 -0.89 15.71 16.04
N ASN A 102 -1.15 16.92 16.56
CA ASN A 102 -2.51 17.37 16.83
C ASN A 102 -3.32 17.63 15.54
N ASN A 103 -2.66 18.04 14.45
CA ASN A 103 -3.31 18.38 13.19
C ASN A 103 -3.22 17.28 12.13
N PHE A 104 -2.27 16.34 12.24
CA PHE A 104 -1.99 15.34 11.20
C PHE A 104 -3.25 14.60 10.77
N ARG A 105 -4.01 14.07 11.74
CA ARG A 105 -5.24 13.32 11.49
C ARG A 105 -6.28 14.15 10.75
N GLN A 106 -6.47 15.39 11.16
CA GLN A 106 -7.45 16.28 10.52
C GLN A 106 -7.04 16.60 9.08
N LEU A 107 -5.76 16.85 8.84
CA LEU A 107 -5.27 17.30 7.54
C LEU A 107 -5.09 16.16 6.53
N ASN A 108 -4.88 14.91 6.97
CA ASN A 108 -4.51 13.80 6.08
C ASN A 108 -5.53 12.66 6.04
N CYS A 109 -6.39 12.53 7.07
CA CYS A 109 -7.29 11.39 7.20
C CYS A 109 -8.72 11.79 6.87
N PHE A 110 -8.97 12.19 5.62
CA PHE A 110 -10.29 12.64 5.15
C PHE A 110 -10.81 11.84 3.96
N LEU A 111 -12.13 11.76 3.87
CA LEU A 111 -12.87 11.05 2.82
C LEU A 111 -13.36 12.06 1.80
N MET A 112 -13.23 11.73 0.52
CA MET A 112 -13.69 12.55 -0.59
C MET A 112 -14.77 11.84 -1.40
N ARG A 113 -15.67 12.66 -1.95
CA ARG A 113 -16.53 12.30 -3.07
C ARG A 113 -16.26 13.29 -4.20
N ASN A 114 -15.72 12.80 -5.31
CA ASN A 114 -15.16 13.62 -6.38
C ASN A 114 -14.23 14.68 -5.76
N TYR A 115 -14.36 15.96 -6.14
CA TYR A 115 -13.52 17.05 -5.62
C TYR A 115 -13.87 17.55 -4.22
N THR A 116 -14.89 16.98 -3.56
CA THR A 116 -15.39 17.50 -2.28
C THR A 116 -15.00 16.59 -1.12
N ILE A 117 -14.54 17.20 -0.02
CA ILE A 117 -14.34 16.50 1.24
C ILE A 117 -15.70 16.26 1.87
N THR A 118 -16.06 15.00 2.08
CA THR A 118 -17.34 14.60 2.69
C THR A 118 -17.21 14.25 4.16
N GLN A 119 -15.99 13.92 4.62
CA GLN A 119 -15.74 13.56 6.01
C GLN A 119 -14.31 13.89 6.42
N GLN A 120 -14.14 14.66 7.50
CA GLN A 120 -12.83 15.07 8.01
C GLN A 120 -12.88 15.17 9.55
N PRO A 121 -12.18 14.29 10.29
CA PRO A 121 -11.50 13.10 9.80
C PRO A 121 -12.51 12.02 9.41
N TRP A 122 -12.12 11.02 8.60
CA TRP A 122 -13.01 9.89 8.31
C TRP A 122 -13.32 9.08 9.57
N ILE A 123 -14.47 8.42 9.54
CA ILE A 123 -14.99 7.56 10.60
C ILE A 123 -14.75 6.11 10.18
N TYR A 124 -14.36 5.22 11.10
CA TYR A 124 -14.02 3.82 10.79
C TYR A 124 -15.23 2.90 10.80
N GLU A 125 -16.25 3.28 11.56
CA GLU A 125 -17.52 2.61 11.71
C GLU A 125 -18.12 2.38 10.33
N ASN A 126 -18.30 1.09 10.01
CA ASN A 126 -18.85 0.62 8.74
C ASN A 126 -18.15 1.18 7.49
N LEU A 127 -16.86 1.55 7.57
CA LEU A 127 -16.15 2.16 6.44
C LEU A 127 -16.05 1.20 5.24
N THR A 128 -15.72 -0.07 5.46
CA THR A 128 -15.71 -1.09 4.39
C THR A 128 -17.11 -1.22 3.77
N GLN A 129 -18.18 -1.32 4.58
CA GLN A 129 -19.55 -1.39 4.08
C GLN A 129 -19.92 -0.18 3.25
N ARG A 130 -19.50 1.03 3.66
CA ARG A 130 -19.77 2.26 2.90
C ARG A 130 -19.11 2.23 1.52
N PHE A 131 -17.88 1.72 1.40
CA PHE A 131 -17.25 1.51 0.10
C PHE A 131 -17.95 0.45 -0.73
N THR A 132 -18.35 -0.66 -0.10
CA THR A 132 -19.04 -1.73 -0.80
C THR A 132 -20.44 -1.33 -1.25
N GLU A 133 -21.19 -0.55 -0.46
CA GLU A 133 -22.50 -0.06 -0.87
C GLU A 133 -22.39 0.98 -1.98
N ASP A 134 -21.39 1.87 -1.93
CA ASP A 134 -21.13 2.80 -3.02
C ASP A 134 -20.76 2.06 -4.33
N ALA A 135 -19.93 1.01 -4.24
CA ALA A 135 -19.63 0.12 -5.36
C ALA A 135 -20.88 -0.60 -5.89
N LYS A 136 -21.76 -1.12 -5.01
CA LYS A 136 -23.04 -1.73 -5.42
C LYS A 136 -23.95 -0.72 -6.11
N HIS A 137 -24.04 0.51 -5.60
CA HIS A 137 -24.77 1.59 -6.26
C HIS A 137 -24.18 1.93 -7.63
N PHE A 138 -22.85 1.97 -7.75
CA PHE A 138 -22.15 2.16 -9.02
C PHE A 138 -22.48 1.06 -10.04
N ILE A 139 -22.50 -0.20 -9.62
CA ILE A 139 -22.86 -1.32 -10.51
C ILE A 139 -24.33 -1.22 -10.93
N ARG A 140 -25.25 -1.01 -9.96
CA ARG A 140 -26.70 -0.92 -10.22
C ARG A 140 -27.04 0.18 -11.23
N ARG A 141 -26.43 1.36 -11.12
CA ARG A 141 -26.68 2.48 -12.06
C ARG A 141 -26.08 2.29 -13.45
N ASN A 142 -25.20 1.30 -13.62
CA ASN A 142 -24.51 1.00 -14.88
C ASN A 142 -24.87 -0.40 -15.41
N ILE A 143 -25.98 -1.01 -14.98
CA ILE A 143 -26.31 -2.39 -15.38
C ILE A 143 -26.45 -2.59 -16.90
N ASP A 144 -26.89 -1.55 -17.60
CA ASP A 144 -27.10 -1.56 -19.05
C ASP A 144 -25.90 -1.02 -19.86
N LYS A 145 -24.77 -0.74 -19.20
CA LYS A 145 -23.57 -0.17 -19.84
C LYS A 145 -22.30 -0.89 -19.37
N PRO A 146 -21.29 -1.06 -20.23
CA PRO A 146 -19.99 -1.53 -19.76
C PRO A 146 -19.44 -0.54 -18.73
N PHE A 147 -18.84 -1.07 -17.66
CA PHE A 147 -18.29 -0.25 -16.58
C PHE A 147 -16.92 -0.78 -16.16
N LEU A 148 -16.09 0.13 -15.64
CA LEU A 148 -14.87 -0.19 -14.90
C LEU A 148 -15.06 0.21 -13.44
N LEU A 149 -14.94 -0.75 -12.53
CA LEU A 149 -14.94 -0.51 -11.10
C LEU A 149 -13.56 -0.83 -10.52
N PHE A 150 -12.85 0.20 -10.06
CA PHE A 150 -11.61 0.03 -9.31
C PHE A 150 -11.87 0.18 -7.81
N LEU A 151 -12.09 -0.95 -7.14
CA LEU A 151 -12.38 -0.95 -5.71
C LEU A 151 -11.13 -1.26 -4.87
N SER A 152 -10.42 -0.20 -4.52
CA SER A 152 -9.26 -0.27 -3.65
C SER A 152 -9.66 -0.05 -2.19
N TYR A 153 -9.84 -1.14 -1.44
CA TYR A 153 -10.12 -1.07 -0.01
C TYR A 153 -8.92 -0.51 0.76
N PRO A 154 -9.11 0.30 1.82
CA PRO A 154 -8.02 0.65 2.73
C PRO A 154 -7.61 -0.52 3.63
N GLN A 155 -8.50 -1.50 3.86
CA GLN A 155 -8.15 -2.78 4.46
C GLN A 155 -7.23 -3.56 3.52
N VAL A 156 -6.22 -4.29 3.99
CA VAL A 156 -5.85 -4.58 5.40
C VAL A 156 -4.70 -3.71 5.92
N HIS A 157 -4.52 -2.51 5.36
CA HIS A 157 -3.48 -1.61 5.86
C HIS A 157 -3.84 -1.11 7.27
N THR A 158 -2.85 -1.02 8.16
CA THR A 158 -3.03 -0.45 9.50
C THR A 158 -3.46 1.02 9.41
N ALA A 159 -4.31 1.55 10.28
CA ALA A 159 -5.02 0.93 11.41
C ALA A 159 -6.08 -0.11 10.99
N LEU A 160 -6.06 -1.31 11.60
CA LEU A 160 -7.03 -2.38 11.30
C LEU A 160 -8.41 -2.04 11.85
N TYR A 161 -9.48 -2.50 11.20
CA TYR A 161 -10.86 -2.33 11.66
C TYR A 161 -11.77 -3.39 11.04
N ALA A 162 -12.73 -3.86 11.81
CA ALA A 162 -13.80 -4.73 11.33
C ALA A 162 -15.13 -4.30 11.95
N SER A 163 -16.21 -4.52 11.22
CA SER A 163 -17.57 -4.30 11.71
C SER A 163 -17.96 -5.34 12.75
N LEU A 164 -18.99 -5.03 13.55
CA LEU A 164 -19.43 -5.92 14.65
C LEU A 164 -19.75 -7.35 14.20
N ALA A 165 -20.26 -7.53 12.98
CA ALA A 165 -20.59 -8.84 12.42
C ALA A 165 -19.36 -9.75 12.25
N PHE A 166 -18.18 -9.16 12.01
CA PHE A 166 -16.95 -9.90 11.71
C PHE A 166 -15.95 -9.91 12.86
N ARG A 167 -16.09 -9.03 13.87
CA ARG A 167 -15.17 -8.99 15.02
C ARG A 167 -15.14 -10.33 15.78
N GLY A 168 -13.94 -10.82 16.04
CA GLY A 168 -13.68 -12.04 16.81
C GLY A 168 -14.03 -13.34 16.07
N LYS A 169 -14.17 -13.31 14.73
CA LYS A 169 -14.54 -14.48 13.93
C LYS A 169 -13.33 -15.22 13.36
N SER A 170 -12.20 -14.54 13.22
CA SER A 170 -10.98 -15.10 12.66
C SER A 170 -9.95 -15.50 13.71
N LYS A 171 -9.18 -16.56 13.40
CA LYS A 171 -8.04 -16.99 14.21
C LYS A 171 -6.87 -16.00 14.16
N HIS A 172 -6.76 -15.18 13.11
CA HIS A 172 -5.72 -14.15 12.97
C HIS A 172 -6.21 -12.77 13.47
N GLY A 173 -7.03 -12.78 14.52
CA GLY A 173 -7.57 -11.57 15.15
C GLY A 173 -8.23 -10.59 14.17
N LEU A 174 -8.08 -9.30 14.46
CA LEU A 174 -8.74 -8.22 13.70
C LEU A 174 -8.28 -8.15 12.24
N TYR A 175 -7.06 -8.60 11.92
CA TYR A 175 -6.56 -8.70 10.56
C TYR A 175 -7.40 -9.69 9.75
N GLY A 176 -7.59 -10.89 10.31
CA GLY A 176 -8.40 -11.92 9.67
C GLY A 176 -9.89 -11.56 9.60
N ASP A 177 -10.42 -10.87 10.60
CA ASP A 177 -11.81 -10.37 10.58
C ASP A 177 -12.03 -9.38 9.43
N ALA A 178 -11.06 -8.49 9.17
CA ALA A 178 -11.12 -7.55 8.06
C ALA A 178 -11.10 -8.25 6.70
N ILE A 179 -10.32 -9.33 6.55
CA ILE A 179 -10.31 -10.14 5.32
C ILE A 179 -11.67 -10.79 5.08
N LEU A 180 -12.22 -11.47 6.09
CA LEU A 180 -13.53 -12.13 5.98
C LEU A 180 -14.61 -11.15 5.54
N GLN A 181 -14.56 -9.93 6.06
CA GLN A 181 -15.50 -8.88 5.72
C GLN A 181 -15.41 -8.42 4.25
N VAL A 182 -14.21 -8.38 3.65
CA VAL A 182 -14.05 -8.02 2.24
C VAL A 182 -14.59 -9.11 1.32
N LEU A 183 -14.46 -10.38 1.73
CA LEU A 183 -14.85 -11.54 0.92
C LEU A 183 -16.36 -11.81 0.90
N ASP A 184 -17.08 -11.53 1.99
CA ASP A 184 -18.51 -11.87 2.14
C ASP A 184 -19.46 -11.05 1.24
N GLN A 185 -19.03 -9.88 0.75
CA GLN A 185 -19.99 -8.86 0.25
C GLN A 185 -20.32 -8.92 -1.25
N TRP A 186 -19.97 -10.00 -1.95
CA TRP A 186 -20.03 -10.08 -3.41
C TRP A 186 -20.91 -11.20 -3.93
N ASN A 187 -21.94 -10.81 -4.69
CA ASN A 187 -22.71 -11.69 -5.56
C ASN A 187 -22.64 -11.08 -6.97
N LEU A 188 -21.67 -11.52 -7.77
CA LEU A 188 -21.31 -10.89 -9.05
C LEU A 188 -21.95 -11.60 -10.24
N SER A 189 -22.27 -10.82 -11.28
CA SER A 189 -22.92 -11.28 -12.51
C SER A 189 -22.02 -12.18 -13.36
N LYS A 190 -22.62 -13.03 -14.20
CA LYS A 190 -21.91 -13.92 -15.13
C LYS A 190 -21.17 -13.18 -16.26
N HIS A 191 -21.44 -11.88 -16.47
CA HIS A 191 -20.88 -11.09 -17.57
C HIS A 191 -19.78 -10.10 -17.13
N THR A 192 -19.13 -10.34 -16.00
CA THR A 192 -18.16 -9.39 -15.43
C THR A 192 -16.85 -10.12 -15.14
N LEU A 193 -15.75 -9.62 -15.70
CA LEU A 193 -14.41 -10.00 -15.27
C LEU A 193 -14.13 -9.37 -13.91
N VAL A 194 -13.73 -10.18 -12.95
CA VAL A 194 -13.33 -9.76 -11.61
C VAL A 194 -11.88 -10.14 -11.41
N TYR A 195 -11.04 -9.16 -11.07
CA TYR A 195 -9.65 -9.35 -10.69
C TYR A 195 -9.47 -8.98 -9.21
N PHE A 196 -8.96 -9.92 -8.43
CA PHE A 196 -8.63 -9.73 -7.02
C PHE A 196 -7.12 -9.87 -6.82
N THR A 197 -6.53 -8.86 -6.19
CA THR A 197 -5.10 -8.79 -5.91
C THR A 197 -4.81 -7.96 -4.65
N SER A 198 -3.53 -7.92 -4.27
CA SER A 198 -2.98 -6.98 -3.29
C SER A 198 -1.96 -6.07 -3.98
N ASP A 199 -1.79 -4.84 -3.48
CA ASP A 199 -0.79 -3.90 -4.02
C ASP A 199 0.65 -4.41 -3.80
N GLN A 200 0.88 -5.11 -2.68
CA GLN A 200 2.10 -5.83 -2.35
C GLN A 200 1.85 -6.90 -1.27
N GLY A 201 2.91 -7.61 -0.88
CA GLY A 201 2.88 -8.59 0.20
C GLY A 201 2.61 -8.01 1.59
N ALA A 202 2.36 -8.89 2.57
CA ALA A 202 2.01 -8.49 3.93
C ALA A 202 3.18 -7.85 4.68
N HIS A 203 2.86 -6.92 5.61
CA HIS A 203 3.85 -6.27 6.47
C HIS A 203 4.17 -7.14 7.69
N LEU A 204 5.31 -7.82 7.72
CA LEU A 204 5.63 -8.82 8.75
C LEU A 204 6.03 -8.18 10.09
N GLU A 205 6.63 -6.99 10.04
CA GLU A 205 7.18 -6.23 11.16
C GLU A 205 6.12 -5.34 11.85
N GLU A 206 4.87 -5.49 11.43
CA GLU A 206 3.73 -4.71 11.90
C GLU A 206 3.16 -5.30 13.19
N ILE A 207 3.89 -5.06 14.28
CA ILE A 207 3.53 -5.46 15.64
C ILE A 207 3.24 -4.20 16.45
N SER A 208 2.14 -4.20 17.20
CA SER A 208 1.78 -3.12 18.12
C SER A 208 2.70 -3.09 19.35
N ASP A 209 2.68 -1.97 20.09
CA ASP A 209 3.43 -1.84 21.35
C ASP A 209 2.99 -2.89 22.40
N ASN A 210 1.78 -3.45 22.26
CA ASN A 210 1.22 -4.48 23.14
C ASN A 210 1.53 -5.92 22.67
N GLY A 211 2.31 -6.07 21.58
CA GLY A 211 2.68 -7.37 21.02
C GLY A 211 1.66 -7.98 20.05
N GLU A 212 0.53 -7.32 19.78
CA GLU A 212 -0.43 -7.80 18.78
C GLU A 212 0.16 -7.70 17.37
N VAL A 213 0.11 -8.80 16.62
CA VAL A 213 0.52 -8.85 15.21
C VAL A 213 -0.62 -8.30 14.36
N HIS A 214 -0.41 -7.12 13.78
CA HIS A 214 -1.37 -6.44 12.89
C HIS A 214 -1.03 -6.64 11.41
N GLY A 215 0.15 -7.19 11.14
CA GLY A 215 0.59 -7.66 9.84
C GLY A 215 -0.15 -8.90 9.36
N GLY A 216 -0.04 -9.18 8.06
CA GLY A 216 -0.47 -10.44 7.48
C GLY A 216 0.63 -11.50 7.45
N HIS A 217 0.35 -12.61 6.78
CA HIS A 217 1.29 -13.70 6.60
C HIS A 217 1.42 -14.05 5.11
N ASN A 218 2.65 -14.31 4.65
CA ASN A 218 2.96 -14.60 3.24
C ASN A 218 3.15 -16.11 2.97
N GLY A 219 2.72 -16.97 3.88
CA GLY A 219 2.83 -18.42 3.75
C GLY A 219 4.28 -18.89 3.78
N ILE A 220 4.64 -19.75 2.82
CA ILE A 220 6.00 -20.30 2.68
C ILE A 220 7.02 -19.27 2.18
N PHE A 221 6.58 -18.10 1.73
CA PHE A 221 7.45 -17.13 1.07
C PHE A 221 8.21 -16.27 2.09
N LYS A 222 9.51 -16.09 1.84
CA LYS A 222 10.38 -15.25 2.65
C LYS A 222 10.02 -13.77 2.48
N GLY A 223 10.14 -13.00 3.57
CA GLY A 223 10.00 -11.54 3.55
C GLY A 223 8.57 -11.04 3.38
N GLY A 224 8.43 -9.74 3.18
CA GLY A 224 7.14 -9.05 3.19
C GLY A 224 7.22 -7.67 2.55
N LYS A 225 6.20 -6.86 2.80
CA LYS A 225 6.14 -5.44 2.43
C LYS A 225 7.50 -4.76 2.64
N SER A 226 7.91 -3.94 1.68
CA SER A 226 9.20 -3.22 1.68
C SER A 226 10.43 -4.08 1.33
N THR A 227 10.25 -5.30 0.80
CA THR A 227 11.35 -6.17 0.36
C THR A 227 11.07 -6.79 -1.01
N ASN A 228 12.12 -7.17 -1.75
CA ASN A 228 12.03 -7.92 -3.01
C ASN A 228 12.15 -9.45 -2.84
N TRP A 229 12.00 -9.94 -1.61
CA TRP A 229 11.79 -11.38 -1.39
C TRP A 229 10.38 -11.76 -1.86
N GLU A 230 10.15 -13.03 -2.19
CA GLU A 230 8.86 -13.52 -2.69
C GLU A 230 7.67 -13.05 -1.84
N GLY A 231 7.78 -13.01 -0.51
CA GLY A 231 6.69 -12.57 0.35
C GLY A 231 6.37 -11.08 0.26
N GLY A 232 7.23 -10.25 -0.35
CA GLY A 232 6.97 -8.85 -0.66
C GLY A 232 6.40 -8.61 -2.06
N ILE A 233 6.88 -9.36 -3.06
CA ILE A 233 6.51 -9.18 -4.48
C ILE A 233 5.39 -10.12 -4.97
N ARG A 234 5.25 -11.29 -4.35
CA ARG A 234 4.23 -12.28 -4.71
C ARG A 234 2.96 -11.98 -3.95
N VAL A 235 1.89 -11.78 -4.70
CA VAL A 235 0.57 -11.42 -4.17
C VAL A 235 -0.49 -12.41 -4.66
N PRO A 236 -1.65 -12.49 -4.00
CA PRO A 236 -2.80 -13.19 -4.56
C PRO A 236 -3.15 -12.62 -5.93
N GLY A 237 -3.45 -13.48 -6.90
CA GLY A 237 -3.93 -13.07 -8.22
C GLY A 237 -5.06 -13.99 -8.63
N LEU A 238 -6.31 -13.55 -8.47
CA LEU A 238 -7.49 -14.34 -8.81
C LEU A 238 -8.26 -13.61 -9.90
N LEU A 239 -8.56 -14.30 -10.99
CA LEU A 239 -9.43 -13.81 -12.04
C LEU A 239 -10.66 -14.71 -12.14
N TYR A 240 -11.83 -14.09 -12.21
CA TYR A 240 -13.11 -14.77 -12.28
C TYR A 240 -13.95 -14.16 -13.41
N TRP A 241 -14.32 -14.98 -14.38
CA TRP A 241 -15.22 -14.60 -15.48
C TRP A 241 -16.00 -15.81 -15.99
N PRO A 242 -17.21 -16.05 -15.44
CA PRO A 242 -18.03 -17.22 -15.80
C PRO A 242 -18.33 -17.31 -17.28
N GLY A 243 -18.17 -18.50 -17.86
CA GLY A 243 -18.43 -18.76 -19.27
C GLY A 243 -17.35 -18.25 -20.23
N VAL A 244 -16.33 -17.54 -19.73
CA VAL A 244 -15.16 -17.11 -20.52
C VAL A 244 -13.88 -17.79 -20.03
N LEU A 245 -13.72 -17.92 -18.71
CA LEU A 245 -12.57 -18.58 -18.09
C LEU A 245 -12.97 -19.92 -17.49
N ASP A 246 -12.12 -20.93 -17.68
CA ASP A 246 -12.31 -22.25 -17.10
C ASP A 246 -12.19 -22.20 -15.56
N PRO A 247 -13.21 -22.72 -14.83
CA PRO A 247 -13.18 -22.71 -13.37
C PRO A 247 -12.08 -23.62 -12.83
N GLY A 248 -11.43 -23.20 -11.74
CA GLY A 248 -10.39 -24.00 -11.06
C GLY A 248 -9.07 -24.11 -11.82
N LYS A 249 -8.87 -23.33 -12.90
CA LYS A 249 -7.60 -23.28 -13.63
C LYS A 249 -6.52 -22.60 -12.79
N HIS A 250 -5.32 -23.18 -12.80
CA HIS A 250 -4.12 -22.63 -12.16
C HIS A 250 -3.09 -22.25 -13.22
N ILE A 251 -2.54 -21.05 -13.11
CA ILE A 251 -1.42 -20.56 -13.93
C ILE A 251 -0.20 -20.46 -13.02
N TYR A 252 0.91 -21.06 -13.46
CA TYR A 252 2.17 -21.08 -12.72
C TYR A 252 3.22 -20.14 -13.31
N ASP A 253 3.04 -19.74 -14.57
CA ASP A 253 3.88 -18.76 -15.24
C ASP A 253 3.91 -17.41 -14.49
N PRO A 254 5.06 -16.72 -14.52
CA PRO A 254 5.18 -15.41 -13.91
C PRO A 254 4.23 -14.41 -14.58
N THR A 255 3.47 -13.69 -13.76
CA THR A 255 2.62 -12.59 -14.18
C THR A 255 2.95 -11.36 -13.35
N SER A 256 2.61 -10.19 -13.86
CA SER A 256 2.87 -8.89 -13.25
C SER A 256 1.58 -8.20 -12.81
N ASN A 257 1.67 -7.39 -11.76
CA ASN A 257 0.57 -6.50 -11.36
C ASN A 257 0.22 -5.48 -12.46
N MET A 258 1.16 -5.23 -13.38
CA MET A 258 0.96 -4.33 -14.53
C MET A 258 0.16 -4.97 -15.67
N ASP A 259 0.03 -6.29 -15.70
CA ASP A 259 -0.60 -7.03 -16.81
C ASP A 259 -2.10 -6.79 -16.93
N ILE A 260 -2.75 -6.38 -15.83
CA ILE A 260 -4.18 -6.07 -15.86
C ILE A 260 -4.48 -4.84 -16.74
N PHE A 261 -3.53 -3.90 -16.88
CA PHE A 261 -3.70 -2.71 -17.71
C PHE A 261 -3.94 -3.07 -19.20
N PRO A 262 -3.00 -3.72 -19.92
CA PRO A 262 -3.22 -4.08 -21.32
C PRO A 262 -4.36 -5.10 -21.49
N THR A 263 -4.55 -5.99 -20.51
CA THR A 263 -5.68 -6.94 -20.50
C THR A 263 -7.02 -6.20 -20.57
N ILE A 264 -7.26 -5.23 -19.67
CA ILE A 264 -8.51 -4.45 -19.65
C ILE A 264 -8.66 -3.58 -20.89
N ILE A 265 -7.57 -2.92 -21.35
CA ILE A 265 -7.61 -2.05 -22.55
C ILE A 265 -8.07 -2.84 -23.78
N LYS A 266 -7.53 -4.04 -23.99
CA LYS A 266 -7.95 -4.90 -25.10
C LYS A 266 -9.39 -5.39 -24.95
N LEU A 267 -9.80 -5.79 -23.74
CA LEU A 267 -11.18 -6.22 -23.48
C LEU A 267 -12.20 -5.09 -23.72
N ALA A 268 -11.80 -3.84 -23.46
CA ALA A 268 -12.59 -2.65 -23.76
C ALA A 268 -12.59 -2.27 -25.26
N GLY A 269 -11.83 -2.96 -26.10
CA GLY A 269 -11.66 -2.62 -27.52
C GLY A 269 -10.85 -1.34 -27.77
N ALA A 270 -10.10 -0.87 -26.77
CA ALA A 270 -9.25 0.31 -26.87
C ALA A 270 -7.83 -0.05 -27.35
N SER A 271 -7.11 0.95 -27.86
CA SER A 271 -5.71 0.79 -28.27
C SER A 271 -4.75 1.18 -27.15
N LEU A 272 -3.65 0.44 -27.04
CA LEU A 272 -2.55 0.82 -26.16
C LEU A 272 -1.86 2.10 -26.66
N PRO A 273 -1.25 2.90 -25.77
CA PRO A 273 -0.41 4.01 -26.16
C PRO A 273 0.78 3.54 -27.02
N ASN A 274 1.06 4.26 -28.10
CA ASN A 274 2.19 3.97 -29.00
C ASN A 274 3.38 4.93 -28.76
N ASP A 275 3.26 5.86 -27.81
CA ASP A 275 4.23 6.90 -27.49
C ASP A 275 5.16 6.53 -26.32
N ARG A 276 4.97 5.35 -25.73
CA ARG A 276 5.72 4.84 -24.57
C ARG A 276 5.72 3.32 -24.55
N ILE A 277 6.68 2.75 -23.82
CA ILE A 277 6.75 1.32 -23.56
C ILE A 277 5.70 0.96 -22.50
N ILE A 278 5.04 -0.18 -22.69
CA ILE A 278 4.13 -0.79 -21.72
C ILE A 278 4.73 -2.13 -21.31
N ASP A 279 5.18 -2.25 -20.06
CA ASP A 279 5.81 -3.47 -19.53
C ASP A 279 4.81 -4.57 -19.17
N GLY A 280 3.53 -4.21 -19.01
CA GLY A 280 2.46 -5.18 -18.81
C GLY A 280 2.14 -5.93 -20.10
N HIS A 281 1.75 -7.19 -19.96
CA HIS A 281 1.32 -8.04 -21.06
C HIS A 281 -0.15 -8.48 -20.91
N ASP A 282 -0.82 -8.74 -22.04
CA ASP A 282 -2.20 -9.20 -22.04
C ASP A 282 -2.29 -10.65 -21.54
N LEU A 283 -3.08 -10.86 -20.47
CA LEU A 283 -3.24 -12.17 -19.84
C LEU A 283 -4.27 -13.05 -20.54
N MET A 284 -5.15 -12.52 -21.40
CA MET A 284 -6.25 -13.30 -21.97
C MET A 284 -5.80 -14.57 -22.70
N PRO A 285 -4.75 -14.55 -23.55
CA PRO A 285 -4.25 -15.77 -24.19
C PRO A 285 -3.84 -16.85 -23.17
N LEU A 286 -3.15 -16.47 -22.08
CA LEU A 286 -2.72 -17.38 -21.03
C LEU A 286 -3.93 -17.92 -20.23
N LEU A 287 -4.85 -17.03 -19.86
CA LEU A 287 -6.07 -17.34 -19.12
C LEU A 287 -6.98 -18.29 -19.88
N GLN A 288 -7.12 -18.11 -21.20
CA GLN A 288 -7.92 -18.98 -22.07
C GLN A 288 -7.16 -20.24 -22.53
N GLY A 289 -5.86 -20.34 -22.26
CA GLY A 289 -5.04 -21.49 -22.66
C GLY A 289 -4.63 -21.49 -24.13
N ASN A 290 -4.80 -20.36 -24.82
CA ASN A 290 -4.33 -20.13 -26.18
C ASN A 290 -2.80 -19.91 -26.21
N ALA A 291 -2.22 -19.53 -25.08
CA ALA A 291 -0.77 -19.48 -24.86
C ALA A 291 -0.39 -20.42 -23.71
N LEU A 292 0.73 -21.14 -23.87
CA LEU A 292 1.27 -22.05 -22.86
C LEU A 292 2.15 -21.34 -21.83
N GLN A 293 2.70 -20.17 -22.18
CA GLN A 293 3.63 -19.41 -21.34
C GLN A 293 3.25 -17.94 -21.32
N SER A 294 3.59 -17.26 -20.23
CA SER A 294 3.53 -15.79 -20.15
C SER A 294 4.55 -15.15 -21.10
N GLU A 295 4.30 -13.90 -21.49
CA GLU A 295 5.29 -13.11 -22.25
C GLU A 295 6.47 -12.62 -21.40
N HIS A 296 6.40 -12.84 -20.07
CA HIS A 296 7.41 -12.44 -19.08
C HIS A 296 8.59 -13.41 -19.01
N GLU A 297 9.48 -13.34 -19.99
CA GLU A 297 10.80 -13.99 -19.86
C GLU A 297 11.67 -13.28 -18.80
N PHE A 298 11.57 -11.95 -18.71
CA PHE A 298 12.27 -11.15 -17.70
C PHE A 298 11.29 -10.28 -16.93
N LEU A 299 11.45 -10.24 -15.61
CA LEU A 299 10.76 -9.32 -14.72
C LEU A 299 11.78 -8.59 -13.85
N PHE A 300 11.65 -7.28 -13.77
CA PHE A 300 12.54 -6.42 -13.00
C PHE A 300 11.86 -6.00 -11.70
N HIS A 301 12.55 -6.19 -10.58
CA HIS A 301 12.06 -5.89 -9.24
C HIS A 301 12.82 -4.71 -8.66
N TYR A 302 12.14 -3.56 -8.62
CA TYR A 302 12.67 -2.32 -8.08
C TYR A 302 12.36 -2.19 -6.59
N CYS A 303 13.23 -1.50 -5.85
CA CYS A 303 12.93 -0.90 -4.55
C CYS A 303 13.04 0.61 -4.70
N ASN A 304 11.89 1.28 -4.82
CA ASN A 304 11.81 2.67 -5.21
C ASN A 304 12.57 2.91 -6.54
N ALA A 305 13.58 3.77 -6.56
CA ALA A 305 14.37 4.08 -7.74
C ALA A 305 15.47 3.05 -8.07
N TYR A 306 15.72 2.06 -7.20
CA TYR A 306 16.85 1.15 -7.32
C TYR A 306 16.41 -0.21 -7.88
N LEU A 307 17.02 -0.66 -8.97
CA LEU A 307 16.85 -2.04 -9.44
C LEU A 307 17.51 -3.00 -8.44
N ASN A 308 16.73 -3.87 -7.81
CA ASN A 308 17.21 -4.72 -6.70
C ASN A 308 17.30 -6.19 -7.08
N ALA A 309 16.38 -6.69 -7.90
CA ALA A 309 16.40 -8.07 -8.35
C ALA A 309 15.84 -8.21 -9.76
N VAL A 310 16.23 -9.30 -10.43
CA VAL A 310 15.67 -9.70 -11.72
C VAL A 310 15.20 -11.15 -11.61
N ARG A 311 14.01 -11.42 -12.11
CA ARG A 311 13.49 -12.76 -12.32
C ARG A 311 13.61 -13.11 -13.80
N TRP A 312 14.20 -14.25 -14.08
CA TRP A 312 14.33 -14.79 -15.44
C TRP A 312 13.60 -16.13 -15.56
N HIS A 313 12.73 -16.25 -16.55
CA HIS A 313 11.93 -17.43 -16.84
C HIS A 313 12.08 -17.83 -18.32
N PRO A 314 13.09 -18.66 -18.67
CA PRO A 314 13.40 -18.97 -20.06
C PRO A 314 12.33 -19.86 -20.72
N ARG A 315 11.94 -19.50 -21.94
CA ARG A 315 10.84 -20.13 -22.72
C ARG A 315 10.99 -21.64 -22.99
N ASN A 316 12.21 -22.19 -22.94
CA ASN A 316 12.48 -23.61 -23.24
C ASN A 316 12.75 -24.47 -21.99
N SER A 317 12.46 -23.96 -20.80
CA SER A 317 12.60 -24.76 -19.58
C SER A 317 11.44 -25.76 -19.48
N ASN A 318 11.71 -27.04 -19.78
CA ASN A 318 10.78 -28.16 -19.56
C ASN A 318 10.55 -28.36 -18.04
N LEU A 319 9.78 -27.45 -17.44
CA LEU A 319 9.59 -27.30 -16.01
C LEU A 319 8.33 -28.01 -15.48
N LYS A 320 7.98 -29.17 -16.05
CA LYS A 320 7.03 -30.07 -15.37
C LYS A 320 7.57 -30.60 -14.03
N TYR A 321 8.86 -30.38 -13.72
CA TYR A 321 9.55 -31.00 -12.58
C TYR A 321 10.43 -30.12 -11.67
N LEU A 322 10.71 -28.82 -11.90
CA LEU A 322 11.28 -28.01 -10.80
C LEU A 322 10.17 -27.36 -9.99
N ARG A 323 9.79 -28.06 -8.93
CA ARG A 323 8.88 -27.54 -7.91
C ARG A 323 9.54 -26.48 -7.01
N GLU A 324 10.83 -26.17 -7.16
CA GLU A 324 11.58 -25.42 -6.12
C GLU A 324 12.71 -24.46 -6.54
N GLU A 325 13.06 -24.27 -7.82
CA GLU A 325 14.12 -23.31 -8.18
C GLU A 325 13.69 -22.29 -9.24
N LEU A 326 12.94 -21.27 -8.82
CA LEU A 326 12.95 -19.97 -9.49
C LEU A 326 13.97 -19.09 -8.75
N ARG A 327 15.12 -18.83 -9.36
CA ARG A 327 16.18 -18.01 -8.76
C ARG A 327 15.88 -16.53 -9.00
N THR A 328 15.47 -15.81 -7.95
CA THR A 328 15.68 -14.36 -7.88
C THR A 328 17.17 -14.12 -7.71
N LEU A 329 17.83 -13.58 -8.74
CA LEU A 329 19.24 -13.22 -8.68
C LEU A 329 19.37 -11.84 -8.03
N ASP A 330 20.22 -11.76 -7.01
CA ASP A 330 20.67 -10.51 -6.41
C ASP A 330 21.63 -9.82 -7.40
N MET A 331 21.46 -8.51 -7.63
CA MET A 331 22.28 -7.77 -8.58
C MET A 331 23.77 -7.74 -8.18
N GLU A 332 24.09 -7.78 -6.88
CA GLU A 332 25.49 -7.91 -6.43
C GLU A 332 26.15 -9.23 -6.90
N LYS A 333 25.36 -10.28 -7.09
CA LYS A 333 25.84 -11.57 -7.61
C LYS A 333 25.87 -11.67 -9.14
N LEU A 334 25.26 -10.71 -9.84
CA LEU A 334 25.27 -10.62 -11.31
C LEU A 334 26.40 -9.72 -11.83
N LEU A 335 26.92 -8.82 -10.98
CA LEU A 335 27.99 -7.87 -11.31
C LEU A 335 29.40 -8.38 -10.91
N LEU A 336 29.50 -9.55 -10.29
CA LEU A 336 30.72 -10.32 -10.02
C LEU A 336 30.73 -11.57 -10.90
#